data_AF-A0A3D0PBU7-F1
#
_entry.id   AF-A0A3D0PBU7-F1
#
_cell.length_a   1.000
_cell.length_b   1.000
_cell.length_c   1.000
_cell.angle_alpha   90.00
_cell.angle_beta   90.00
_cell.angle_gamma   90.00
#
_symmetry.space_group_name_H-M   'P 1'
#
loop_
_entity.id
_entity.type
_entity.pdbx_description
1 polymer ?
#
loop_
_entity_poly.entity_id
_entity_poly.type
_entity_poly.pdbx_seq_one_letter_code
_entity_poly.pdbx_strand_id
1 'polypeptide(L)'
;LGLALQPIDALSGGDLARNQTILKAVLQGQGSQAQKDVVALNTALVLWSAGQVSSWREGVQQAHDCLASGKPWQRFEQLAAALTPVGG
;
A
#
# COMPACT_ATOMS: atom_id res chain seq x y z
N LEU A 1 -10.93 13.69 -4.71
CA LEU A 1 -9.97 12.66 -4.28
C LEU A 1 -10.65 11.32 -4.00
N GLY A 2 -11.85 11.31 -3.40
CA GLY A 2 -12.41 10.06 -2.86
C GLY A 2 -11.76 9.65 -1.54
N LEU A 3 -10.69 10.35 -1.14
CA LEU A 3 -9.98 10.23 0.12
C LEU A 3 -10.60 11.19 1.14
N ALA A 4 -10.78 10.71 2.37
CA ALA A 4 -11.23 11.53 3.48
C ALA A 4 -10.04 12.18 4.19
N LEU A 5 -10.21 13.42 4.68
CA LEU A 5 -9.26 13.98 5.63
C LEU A 5 -9.31 13.14 6.92
N GLN A 6 -8.14 12.78 7.42
CA GLN A 6 -7.96 11.95 8.61
C GLN A 6 -6.92 12.61 9.52
N PRO A 7 -7.04 12.46 10.85
CA PRO A 7 -6.00 12.92 11.76
C PRO A 7 -4.70 12.15 11.48
N ILE A 8 -3.56 12.79 11.68
CA ILE A 8 -2.24 12.16 11.45
C ILE A 8 -2.07 10.89 12.29
N ASP A 9 -2.68 10.84 13.47
CA ASP A 9 -2.65 9.70 14.38
C ASP A 9 -3.33 8.44 13.79
N ALA A 10 -4.22 8.60 12.79
CA ALA A 10 -4.80 7.47 12.08
C ALA A 10 -3.77 6.68 11.24
N LEU A 11 -2.60 7.28 11.00
CA LEU A 11 -1.47 6.66 10.29
C LEU A 11 -0.37 6.17 11.23
N SER A 12 -0.53 6.32 12.55
CA SER A 12 0.51 5.95 13.51
C SER A 12 0.85 4.47 13.45
N GLY A 13 2.13 4.19 13.19
CA GLY A 13 2.76 2.90 13.46
C GLY A 13 3.08 2.72 14.94
N GLY A 14 3.99 1.80 15.23
CA GLY A 14 4.61 1.63 16.55
C GLY A 14 5.83 0.74 16.47
N ASP A 15 5.90 -0.26 17.35
CA ASP A 15 6.97 -1.25 17.34
C ASP A 15 6.98 -2.13 16.09
N LEU A 16 7.99 -3.00 16.00
CA LEU A 16 8.17 -3.91 14.86
C LEU A 16 6.93 -4.79 14.63
N ALA A 17 6.40 -5.41 15.70
CA ALA A 17 5.27 -6.32 15.59
C ALA A 17 4.01 -5.59 15.09
N ARG A 18 3.72 -4.41 15.64
CA ARG A 18 2.62 -3.55 15.18
C ARG A 18 2.78 -3.14 13.72
N ASN A 19 3.97 -2.72 13.31
CA ASN A 19 4.21 -2.30 11.93
C ASN A 19 4.11 -3.47 10.94
N GLN A 20 4.56 -4.67 11.33
CA GLN A 20 4.36 -5.89 10.53
C GLN A 20 2.88 -6.21 10.34
N THR A 21 2.07 -6.12 11.40
CA THR A 21 0.62 -6.30 11.32
C THR A 21 -0.03 -5.26 10.41
N ILE A 22 0.31 -3.98 10.57
CA ILE A 22 -0.22 -2.90 9.73
C ILE A 22 0.14 -3.13 8.26
N LEU A 23 1.42 -3.40 7.96
CA LEU A 23 1.89 -3.64 6.60
C LEU A 23 1.14 -4.80 5.95
N LYS A 24 1.05 -5.95 6.64
CA LYS A 24 0.33 -7.12 6.14
C LYS A 24 -1.15 -6.79 5.87
N ALA A 25 -1.83 -6.17 6.84
CA ALA A 25 -3.23 -5.80 6.69
C ALA A 25 -3.45 -4.86 5.48
N VAL A 26 -2.63 -3.81 5.34
CA VAL A 26 -2.74 -2.87 4.21
C VAL A 26 -2.53 -3.58 2.87
N LEU A 27 -1.47 -4.37 2.73
CA LEU A 27 -1.15 -5.06 1.47
C LEU A 27 -2.16 -6.18 1.12
N GLN A 28 -2.91 -6.68 2.10
CA GLN A 28 -4.04 -7.59 1.93
C GLN A 28 -5.38 -6.88 1.73
N GLY A 29 -5.40 -5.54 1.66
CA GLY A 29 -6.62 -4.73 1.48
C GLY A 29 -7.47 -4.54 2.75
N GLN A 30 -6.97 -5.00 3.91
CA GLN A 30 -7.66 -5.03 5.20
C GLN A 30 -7.20 -3.91 6.16
N GLY A 31 -6.28 -3.04 5.73
CA GLY A 31 -5.89 -1.86 6.50
C GLY A 31 -7.06 -0.90 6.73
N SER A 32 -6.92 -0.01 7.70
CA SER A 32 -7.90 1.07 7.90
C SER A 32 -8.03 1.94 6.66
N GLN A 33 -9.14 2.67 6.52
CA GLN A 33 -9.33 3.56 5.37
C GLN A 33 -8.19 4.57 5.25
N ALA A 34 -7.78 5.21 6.35
CA ALA A 34 -6.67 6.17 6.36
C ALA A 34 -5.37 5.57 5.81
N GLN A 35 -5.02 4.36 6.25
CA GLN A 35 -3.80 3.67 5.81
C GLN A 35 -3.87 3.26 4.33
N LYS A 36 -5.03 2.77 3.86
CA LYS A 36 -5.22 2.44 2.45
C LYS A 36 -5.18 3.68 1.57
N ASP A 37 -5.80 4.77 2.02
CA ASP A 37 -5.86 6.06 1.34
C ASP A 37 -4.48 6.68 1.16
N VAL A 38 -3.65 6.70 2.22
CA VAL A 38 -2.29 7.27 2.12
C VAL A 38 -1.38 6.42 1.21
N VAL A 39 -1.50 5.10 1.26
CA VAL A 39 -0.74 4.21 0.36
C VAL A 39 -1.21 4.38 -1.08
N ALA A 40 -2.52 4.40 -1.33
CA ALA A 40 -3.08 4.60 -2.66
C ALA A 40 -2.67 5.96 -3.25
N LEU A 41 -2.70 7.03 -2.45
CA LEU A 41 -2.25 8.35 -2.87
C LEU A 41 -0.76 8.38 -3.23
N ASN A 42 0.10 7.85 -2.36
CA ASN A 42 1.54 7.80 -2.63
C ASN A 42 1.86 6.98 -3.90
N THR A 43 1.22 5.83 -4.07
CA THR A 43 1.37 5.01 -5.27
C THR A 43 0.89 5.75 -6.53
N ALA A 44 -0.28 6.40 -6.46
CA ALA A 44 -0.82 7.15 -7.58
C ALA A 44 0.07 8.31 -8.04
N LEU A 45 0.69 9.03 -7.09
CA LEU A 45 1.61 10.12 -7.39
C LEU A 45 2.86 9.61 -8.09
N VAL A 46 3.41 8.47 -7.66
CA VAL A 46 4.55 7.81 -8.32
C VAL A 46 4.16 7.41 -9.76
N LEU A 47 3.03 6.73 -9.94
CA LEU A 47 2.56 6.30 -11.26
C LEU A 47 2.32 7.49 -12.19
N TRP A 48 1.71 8.55 -11.69
CA TRP A 48 1.44 9.76 -12.46
C TRP A 48 2.73 10.48 -12.86
N SER A 49 3.68 10.63 -11.93
CA SER A 49 5.00 11.23 -12.25
C SER A 49 5.80 10.42 -13.26
N ALA A 50 5.57 9.10 -13.32
CA ALA A 50 6.20 8.20 -14.28
C ALA A 50 5.46 8.14 -15.64
N GLY A 51 4.36 8.89 -15.81
CA GLY A 51 3.55 8.86 -17.04
C GLY A 51 2.72 7.58 -17.22
N GLN A 52 2.59 6.75 -16.18
CA GLN A 52 1.90 5.46 -16.23
C GLN A 52 0.37 5.59 -16.14
N VAL A 53 -0.12 6.72 -15.64
CA VAL A 53 -1.55 7.05 -15.56
C VAL A 53 -1.77 8.48 -16.05
N SER A 54 -2.93 8.74 -16.66
CA SER A 54 -3.25 10.05 -17.24
C SER A 54 -3.54 11.12 -16.19
N SER A 55 -3.95 10.69 -14.99
CA SER A 55 -4.16 11.56 -13.84
C SER A 55 -3.85 10.83 -12.54
N TRP A 56 -3.44 11.57 -11.52
CA TRP A 56 -3.29 11.00 -10.18
C TRP A 56 -4.62 10.42 -9.64
N ARG A 57 -5.79 10.92 -10.08
CA ARG A 57 -7.08 10.41 -9.63
C ARG A 57 -7.35 9.00 -10.15
N GLU A 58 -7.03 8.76 -11.41
CA GLU A 58 -7.02 7.43 -12.01
C GLU A 58 -6.06 6.51 -11.26
N GLY A 59 -4.84 6.98 -10.96
CA GLY A 59 -3.86 6.23 -10.18
C GLY A 59 -4.35 5.83 -8.79
N VAL A 60 -5.09 6.71 -8.09
CA VAL A 60 -5.66 6.40 -6.76
C VAL A 60 -6.67 5.27 -6.86
N GLN A 61 -7.57 5.31 -7.84
CA GLN A 61 -8.55 4.23 -8.05
C GLN A 61 -7.84 2.91 -8.36
N GLN A 62 -6.88 2.91 -9.31
CA GLN A 62 -6.11 1.71 -9.65
C GLN A 62 -5.35 1.15 -8.44
N ALA A 63 -4.77 2.01 -7.60
CA ALA A 63 -4.06 1.59 -6.39
C ALA A 63 -5.00 0.97 -5.35
N HIS A 64 -6.20 1.54 -5.16
CA HIS A 64 -7.23 0.94 -4.30
C HIS A 64 -7.69 -0.42 -4.80
N ASP A 65 -7.97 -0.55 -6.10
CA ASP A 65 -8.38 -1.82 -6.71
C ASP A 65 -7.28 -2.88 -6.57
N CYS A 66 -6.02 -2.46 -6.72
CA CYS A 66 -4.87 -3.33 -6.49
C CYS A 66 -4.77 -3.79 -5.03
N LEU A 67 -4.89 -2.88 -4.05
CA LEU A 67 -4.91 -3.23 -2.62
C LEU A 67 -6.07 -4.18 -2.29
N ALA A 68 -7.27 -3.90 -2.79
CA ALA A 68 -8.47 -4.73 -2.57
C ALA A 68 -8.32 -6.15 -3.12
N SER A 69 -7.51 -6.34 -4.17
CA SER A 69 -7.25 -7.66 -4.73
C SER A 69 -6.32 -8.54 -3.88
N GLY A 70 -5.62 -7.98 -2.89
CA GLY A 70 -4.61 -8.68 -2.09
C GLY A 70 -3.33 -9.06 -2.83
N LYS A 71 -3.21 -8.74 -4.13
CA LYS A 71 -2.01 -8.97 -4.95
C LYS A 71 -0.74 -8.31 -4.39
N PRO A 72 -0.78 -7.11 -3.77
CA PRO A 72 0.42 -6.51 -3.19
C PRO A 72 1.08 -7.38 -2.12
N TRP A 73 0.30 -8.10 -1.31
CA TRP A 73 0.84 -9.05 -0.34
C TRP A 73 1.58 -10.21 -1.01
N GLN A 74 1.00 -10.78 -2.08
CA GLN A 74 1.66 -11.85 -2.85
C GLN A 74 2.98 -11.38 -3.47
N ARG A 75 3.02 -10.13 -3.97
CA ARG A 75 4.25 -9.53 -4.51
C ARG A 75 5.31 -9.31 -3.43
N PHE A 76 4.89 -8.91 -2.23
CA PHE A 76 5.78 -8.78 -1.08
C PHE A 76 6.38 -10.13 -0.68
N GLU A 77 5.59 -11.20 -0.60
CA GLU A 77 6.09 -12.55 -0.31
C GLU A 77 7.06 -13.06 -1.37
N GLN A 78 6.76 -12.83 -2.66
CA GLN A 78 7.66 -13.16 -3.77
C GLN A 78 8.99 -12.42 -3.67
N LEU A 79 8.96 -11.13 -3.32
CA LEU A 79 10.17 -10.33 -3.11
C LEU A 79 10.98 -10.86 -1.93
N ALA A 80 10.34 -11.16 -0.80
CA ALA A 80 11.02 -11.73 0.36
C ALA A 80 11.69 -13.06 0.03
N ALA A 81 11.00 -13.96 -0.69
CA ALA A 81 11.57 -15.22 -1.16
C ALA A 81 12.78 -15.00 -2.10
N ALA A 82 12.67 -14.07 -3.05
CA ALA A 82 13.74 -13.76 -4.00
C ALA A 82 14.99 -13.14 -3.34
N LEU A 83 14.80 -12.45 -2.21
CA LEU A 83 15.89 -11.83 -1.44
C LEU A 83 16.46 -12.74 -0.34
N THR A 84 15.83 -13.90 -0.10
CA THR A 84 16.34 -14.88 0.88
C THR A 84 17.42 -15.73 0.20
N PRO A 85 18.66 -15.74 0.71
CA PRO A 85 19.73 -16.55 0.12
C PRO A 85 19.34 -18.04 0.11
N VAL A 86 19.58 -18.71 -1.03
CA VAL A 86 19.43 -20.17 -1.12
C VAL A 86 20.62 -20.81 -0.40
N GLY A 87 20.47 -21.08 0.90
CA GLY A 87 21.47 -21.80 1.70
C GLY A 87 21.86 -21.05 2.97
N GLY A 88 21.21 -21.40 4.08
CA GLY A 88 21.75 -21.31 5.43
C GLY A 88 21.91 -22.71 5.98
#